data_AF-A0A944PU62-F1
#
_entry.id   AF-A0A944PU62-F1
#
_cell.length_a   1.000
_cell.length_b   1.000
_cell.length_c   1.000
_cell.angle_alpha   90.00
_cell.angle_beta   90.00
_cell.angle_gamma   90.00
#
_symmetry.space_group_name_H-M   'P 1'
#
loop_
_entity.id
_entity.type
_entity.pdbx_description
1 polymer ?
#
loop_
_entity_poly.entity_id
_entity_poly.type
_entity_poly.pdbx_seq_one_letter_code
_entity_poly.pdbx_strand_id
1 'polypeptide(L)' 'MATVLTLSGSPSRTSRTALLAEHTAAGLRARGHRTHVLALRGLPAAPLLTADTAKRPSPAP' A
#
# COMPACT_ATOMS: atom_id res chain seq x y z
N MET A 1 0.55 -18.88 -8.34
CA MET A 1 -0.28 -17.79 -7.78
C MET A 1 0.50 -17.15 -6.63
N ALA A 2 0.80 -15.86 -6.70
CA ALA A 2 1.58 -15.14 -5.70
C ALA A 2 0.75 -14.03 -5.04
N THR A 3 1.12 -13.68 -3.80
CA THR A 3 0.60 -12.52 -3.08
C THR A 3 1.64 -11.42 -3.12
N VAL A 4 1.27 -10.24 -3.62
CA VAL A 4 2.17 -9.10 -3.79
C VAL A 4 1.64 -7.91 -3.01
N LEU A 5 2.47 -7.35 -2.13
CA LEU A 5 2.19 -6.12 -1.41
C LEU A 5 3.10 -5.00 -1.94
N THR A 6 2.49 -3.97 -2.52
CA THR A 6 3.20 -2.77 -2.97
C THR A 6 3.10 -1.69 -1.89
N LEU A 7 4.24 -1.16 -1.45
CA LEU A 7 4.32 -0.07 -0.47
C LEU A 7 4.55 1.27 -1.19
N SER A 8 3.70 2.25 -0.93
CA SER A 8 3.85 3.62 -1.45
C SER A 8 4.19 4.60 -0.32
N GLY A 9 5.36 5.23 -0.42
CA GLY A 9 5.80 6.30 0.49
C GLY A 9 5.48 7.72 0.01
N SER A 10 4.81 7.85 -1.14
CA SER A 10 4.52 9.16 -1.73
C SER A 10 3.53 9.95 -0.87
N PRO A 11 3.73 11.28 -0.71
CA PRO A 11 2.75 12.14 -0.07
C PRO A 11 1.48 12.35 -0.89
N SER A 12 1.50 12.01 -2.19
CA SER A 12 0.33 12.16 -3.07
C SER A 12 -0.01 10.85 -3.79
N ARG A 13 -1.30 10.50 -3.77
CA ARG A 13 -1.88 9.39 -4.55
C ARG A 13 -1.81 9.62 -6.07
N THR A 14 -1.69 10.86 -6.51
CA THR A 14 -1.58 11.23 -7.94
C THR A 14 -0.14 11.42 -8.38
N SER A 15 0.84 11.18 -7.50
CA SER A 15 2.24 11.18 -7.90
C SER A 15 2.51 10.12 -8.96
N ARG A 16 3.48 10.40 -9.84
CA ARG A 16 3.84 9.51 -10.95
C ARG A 16 4.22 8.10 -10.48
N THR A 17 4.90 7.98 -9.34
CA THR A 17 5.28 6.68 -8.74
C THR A 17 4.10 5.94 -8.13
N ALA A 18 3.13 6.64 -7.52
CA ALA A 18 1.91 6.01 -7.03
C ALA A 18 1.05 5.48 -8.18
N LEU A 19 0.91 6.25 -9.26
CA LEU A 19 0.19 5.82 -10.46
C LEU A 19 0.86 4.61 -11.14
N LEU A 20 2.19 4.61 -11.22
CA LEU A 20 2.94 3.48 -11.76
C LEU A 20 2.75 2.22 -10.91
N ALA A 21 2.82 2.35 -9.58
CA ALA A 21 2.59 1.25 -8.65
C ALA A 21 1.19 0.62 -8.81
N GLU A 22 0.15 1.44 -8.96
CA GLU A 22 -1.21 0.97 -9.25
C GLU A 22 -1.31 0.28 -10.60
N HIS A 23 -0.68 0.86 -11.64
CA HIS A 23 -0.64 0.25 -12.97
C HIS A 23 0.02 -1.13 -12.96
N THR A 24 1.17 -1.26 -12.28
CA THR A 24 1.84 -2.56 -12.12
C THR A 24 0.98 -3.55 -11.32
N ALA A 25 0.33 -3.09 -10.24
CA ALA A 25 -0.55 -3.94 -9.44
C ALA A 25 -1.74 -4.47 -10.26
N ALA A 26 -2.34 -3.63 -11.12
CA ALA A 26 -3.40 -4.04 -12.05
C ALA A 26 -2.90 -5.09 -13.05
N GLY A 27 -1.71 -4.90 -13.63
CA GLY A 27 -1.11 -5.87 -14.53
C GLY A 27 -0.82 -7.23 -13.88
N LEU A 28 -0.47 -7.25 -12.59
CA LEU A 28 -0.27 -8.48 -11.82
C LEU A 28 -1.61 -9.15 -11.47
N ARG A 29 -2.67 -8.39 -11.16
CA ARG A 29 -4.03 -8.94 -10.95
C ARG A 29 -4.54 -9.64 -12.20
N ALA A 30 -4.35 -9.02 -13.37
CA ALA A 30 -4.74 -9.61 -14.65
C ALA A 30 -4.04 -10.95 -14.94
N ARG A 31 -2.86 -11.19 -14.35
CA ARG A 31 -2.12 -12.47 -14.43
C ARG A 31 -2.51 -13.48 -13.34
N GLY A 32 -3.56 -13.20 -12.57
CA GLY A 32 -4.05 -14.08 -11.51
C GLY A 32 -3.28 -13.99 -10.18
N HIS A 33 -2.54 -12.90 -9.94
CA HIS A 33 -1.91 -12.66 -8.64
C HIS A 33 -2.86 -11.89 -7.70
N ARG A 34 -2.75 -12.15 -6.40
CA ARG A 34 -3.42 -11.35 -5.37
C ARG A 34 -2.55 -10.15 -5.04
N THR A 35 -2.99 -8.94 -5.33
CA THR A 35 -2.17 -7.74 -5.09
C THR A 35 -2.88 -6.71 -4.21
N HIS A 36 -2.10 -6.14 -3.30
CA HIS A 36 -2.52 -5.10 -2.36
C HIS A 36 -1.58 -3.90 -2.49
N VAL A 37 -2.12 -2.69 -2.35
CA VAL A 37 -1.35 -1.45 -2.33
C VAL A 37 -1.56 -0.80 -0.97
N LEU A 38 -0.47 -0.50 -0.27
CA LEU A 38 -0.47 0.14 1.03
C LEU A 38 0.23 1.51 0.95
N ALA A 39 -0.52 2.58 1.19
CA ALA A 39 0.04 3.92 1.32
C ALA A 39 0.56 4.12 2.74
N LEU A 40 1.88 4.15 2.91
CA LEU A 40 2.53 4.30 4.23
C LEU A 40 2.13 5.60 4.93
N ARG A 41 1.93 6.67 4.18
CA ARG A 41 1.54 7.97 4.73
C ARG A 41 0.08 8.02 5.22
N GLY A 42 -0.73 7.02 4.89
CA GLY A 42 -2.07 6.86 5.46
C GLY A 42 -2.08 6.09 6.79
N LEU A 43 -0.94 5.56 7.22
CA LEU A 43 -0.80 4.83 8.47
C LEU A 43 -0.45 5.76 9.63
N PRO A 44 -0.87 5.43 10.87
CA PRO A 44 -0.49 6.20 12.04
C PRO A 44 1.02 6.15 12.26
N ALA A 45 1.66 7.31 12.45
CA ALA A 45 3.11 7.41 12.59
C ALA A 45 3.65 6.73 13.86
N ALA A 46 2.97 6.90 15.01
CA ALA A 46 3.47 6.39 16.29
C ALA A 46 3.72 4.86 16.28
N PRO A 47 2.79 4.01 15.84
CA PRO A 47 3.05 2.56 15.73
C PRO A 47 4.16 2.19 14.76
N LEU A 48 4.31 2.94 13.67
CA LEU A 48 5.39 2.69 12.71
C LEU A 48 6.76 2.97 13.33
N LEU A 49 6.86 4.03 14.14
CA LEU A 49 8.11 4.41 14.82
C LEU A 49 8.46 3.45 15.97
N THR A 50 7.45 2.86 16.63
CA THR A 50 7.66 1.92 17.73
C THR A 50 7.65 0.45 17.29
N ALA A 51 7.53 0.17 15.99
CA ALA A 51 7.31 -1.17 15.44
C ALA A 51 6.14 -1.92 16.11
N ASP A 52 5.10 -1.19 16.53
CA ASP A 52 3.91 -1.76 17.16
C ASP A 52 2.94 -2.29 16.08
N THR A 53 2.82 -3.60 15.99
CA THR A 53 1.93 -4.30 15.06
C THR A 53 0.55 -4.60 15.65
N ALA A 54 0.32 -4.34 16.94
CA ALA A 54 -0.98 -4.56 17.58
C ALA A 54 -1.99 -3.49 17.16
N LYS A 55 -1.53 -2.31 16.72
CA LYS A 55 -2.43 -1.23 16.28
C LYS A 55 -2.93 -1.47 14.86
N ARG A 56 -4.21 -1.84 14.75
CA ARG A 56 -4.90 -1.95 13.46
C ARG A 56 -5.15 -0.55 12.89
N PRO A 57 -4.87 -0.30 11.60
CA PRO A 57 -5.27 0.96 10.96
C PRO A 57 -6.80 1.07 11.02
N SER A 58 -7.30 2.23 11.46
CA SER A 58 -8.74 2.52 11.43
C SER A 58 -9.24 2.45 9.98
N PRO A 59 -10.41 1.84 9.71
CA PRO A 59 -11.05 2.05 8.41
C PRO A 59 -11.22 3.56 8.22
N ALA A 60 -10.81 4.07 7.06
CA ALA A 60 -11.12 5.44 6.66
C ALA A 60 -12.66 5.60 6.63
N PRO A 61 -13.20 6.79 6.97
CA PRO A 61 -14.63 7.06 6.88
C PRO A 61 -15.16 6.92 5.44
#